data_AF-A0A970Y2H0-F1
#
_entry.id   AF-A0A970Y2H0-F1
#
_cell.length_a   1.000
_cell.length_b   1.000
_cell.length_c   1.000
_cell.angle_alpha   90.00
_cell.angle_beta   90.00
_cell.angle_gamma   90.00
#
_symmetry.space_group_name_H-M   'P 1'
#
loop_
_entity.id
_entity.type
_entity.pdbx_description
1 polymer ?
#
loop_
_entity_poly.entity_id
_entity_poly.type
_entity_poly.pdbx_seq_one_letter_code
_entity_poly.pdbx_strand_id
1 'polypeptide(L)'
;MGIANYINLSELMNRRLATGEAVSLAALVAEALERGLILASEGTLADQAELENGFIDLADALYRAGAIQPEPEDETEEALIRSYLSGKLAENGYGGTEGDRFLEIRWRALTDSLPVIVNL
;
A
#
# COMPACT_ATOMS: atom_id res chain seq x y z
N MET A 1 -15.61 -14.65 0.74
CA MET A 1 -14.30 -14.23 0.22
C MET A 1 -14.39 -12.73 0.04
N GLY A 2 -13.89 -11.98 1.03
CA GLY A 2 -14.01 -10.54 1.10
C GLY A 2 -13.11 -9.90 0.07
N ILE A 3 -13.71 -9.44 -1.02
CA ILE A 3 -13.11 -8.43 -1.87
C ILE A 3 -13.08 -7.16 -1.02
N ALA A 4 -12.06 -6.98 -0.19
CA ALA A 4 -11.66 -5.60 0.12
C ALA A 4 -11.54 -4.94 -1.25
N ASN A 5 -12.38 -3.95 -1.52
CA ASN A 5 -12.67 -3.51 -2.88
C ASN A 5 -11.42 -2.80 -3.43
N TYR A 6 -10.45 -3.58 -3.94
CA TYR A 6 -9.13 -3.13 -4.40
C TYR A 6 -9.24 -2.02 -5.45
N ILE A 7 -10.40 -1.89 -6.08
CA ILE A 7 -10.80 -0.75 -6.92
C ILE A 7 -10.72 0.56 -6.11
N ASN A 8 -11.30 0.64 -4.92
CA ASN A 8 -11.28 1.84 -4.07
C ASN A 8 -9.86 2.16 -3.57
N LEU A 9 -9.07 1.14 -3.22
CA LEU A 9 -7.68 1.31 -2.80
C LEU A 9 -6.80 1.78 -3.95
N SER A 10 -6.96 1.16 -5.13
CA SER A 10 -6.30 1.56 -6.38
C SER A 10 -6.69 2.97 -6.78
N GLU A 11 -7.97 3.34 -6.71
CA GLU A 11 -8.43 4.70 -7.00
C GLU A 11 -7.82 5.72 -6.04
N LEU A 12 -7.73 5.40 -4.75
CA LEU A 12 -7.13 6.29 -3.77
C LEU A 12 -5.63 6.49 -4.03
N MET A 13 -4.89 5.39 -4.26
CA MET A 13 -3.48 5.42 -4.58
C MET A 13 -3.21 6.13 -5.92
N ASN A 14 -4.02 5.86 -6.95
CA ASN A 14 -3.95 6.52 -8.25
C ASN A 14 -4.18 8.03 -8.14
N ARG A 15 -5.14 8.46 -7.31
CA ARG A 15 -5.40 9.88 -7.10
C ARG A 15 -4.20 10.60 -6.50
N ARG A 16 -3.56 10.00 -5.48
CA ARG A 16 -2.39 10.57 -4.81
C ARG A 16 -1.15 10.56 -5.70
N LEU A 17 -0.96 9.49 -6.46
CA LEU A 17 0.20 9.37 -7.33
C LEU A 17 0.05 10.18 -8.63
N ALA A 18 -1.18 10.42 -9.11
CA ALA A 18 -1.45 11.30 -10.26
C ALA A 18 -1.16 12.78 -9.98
N THR A 19 -1.13 13.23 -8.72
CA THR A 19 -0.66 14.57 -8.37
C THR A 19 0.86 14.70 -8.40
N GLY A 20 1.57 13.59 -8.70
CA GLY A 20 3.04 13.52 -8.72
C GLY A 20 3.67 13.48 -7.32
N GLU A 21 2.84 13.40 -6.27
CA GLU A 21 3.30 13.30 -4.89
C GLU A 21 3.66 11.85 -4.57
N ALA A 22 4.83 11.64 -3.96
CA ALA A 22 5.14 10.34 -3.36
C ALA A 22 4.28 10.16 -2.10
N VAL A 23 3.68 8.99 -1.92
CA VAL A 23 2.73 8.71 -0.83
C VAL A 23 3.15 7.48 -0.03
N SER A 24 3.01 7.53 1.30
CA SER A 24 3.22 6.38 2.17
C SER A 24 1.95 5.53 2.27
N LEU A 25 2.11 4.23 2.53
CA LEU A 25 0.97 3.34 2.73
C LEU A 25 0.21 3.71 4.01
N ALA A 26 0.92 4.15 5.05
CA ALA A 26 0.32 4.66 6.28
C ALA A 26 -0.62 5.85 6.01
N ALA A 27 -0.23 6.78 5.14
CA ALA A 27 -1.10 7.91 4.75
C ALA A 27 -2.34 7.44 3.98
N LEU A 28 -2.21 6.44 3.12
CA LEU A 28 -3.33 5.85 2.38
C LEU A 28 -4.30 5.11 3.32
N VAL A 29 -3.78 4.38 4.31
CA VAL A 29 -4.56 3.71 5.36
C VAL A 29 -5.34 4.73 6.19
N ALA A 30 -4.68 5.79 6.66
CA ALA A 30 -5.33 6.85 7.44
C ALA A 30 -6.47 7.53 6.66
N GLU A 31 -6.25 7.84 5.38
CA GLU A 31 -7.28 8.42 4.52
C GLU A 31 -8.41 7.42 4.22
N ALA A 32 -8.10 6.15 4.07
CA ALA A 32 -9.10 5.10 3.89
C ALA A 32 -9.98 4.93 5.14
N LEU A 33 -9.39 4.96 6.33
CA LEU A 33 -10.10 4.95 7.61
C LEU A 33 -10.99 6.18 7.77
N GLU A 34 -10.46 7.38 7.51
CA GLU A 34 -11.21 8.65 7.63
C GLU A 34 -12.42 8.68 6.70
N ARG A 35 -12.28 8.10 5.50
CA ARG A 35 -13.37 8.01 4.51
C ARG A 35 -14.29 6.82 4.71
N GLY A 36 -14.02 5.94 5.68
CA GLY A 36 -14.76 4.69 5.86
C GLY A 36 -14.78 3.81 4.62
N LEU A 37 -13.66 3.79 3.86
CA LEU A 37 -13.55 3.26 2.50
C LEU A 37 -13.58 1.73 2.41
N ILE A 38 -14.50 1.02 3.07
CA ILE A 38 -14.58 -0.44 2.92
C ILE A 38 -16.00 -0.93 3.13
N LEU A 39 -16.72 -1.12 2.03
CA LEU A 39 -18.00 -1.80 2.00
C LEU A 39 -18.11 -2.59 0.70
N ALA A 40 -18.01 -3.91 0.77
CA ALA A 40 -18.55 -4.77 -0.28
C ALA A 40 -18.93 -6.18 0.19
N SER A 41 -18.28 -6.74 1.22
CA SER A 41 -18.48 -8.17 1.53
C SER A 41 -19.40 -8.48 2.71
N GLU A 42 -19.35 -7.75 3.84
CA GLU A 42 -19.95 -8.25 5.10
C GLU A 42 -20.74 -7.25 5.95
N GLY A 43 -20.93 -6.00 5.49
CA GLY A 43 -21.66 -5.00 6.27
C GLY A 43 -20.91 -4.46 7.50
N THR A 44 -19.61 -4.78 7.60
CA THR A 44 -18.66 -4.26 8.58
C THR A 44 -17.65 -3.33 7.90
N LEU A 45 -17.28 -2.25 8.60
CA LEU A 45 -16.11 -1.43 8.26
C LEU A 45 -14.88 -2.31 8.45
N ALA A 46 -14.00 -2.38 7.47
CA ALA A 46 -12.75 -3.11 7.68
C ALA A 46 -11.79 -2.32 8.56
N ASP A 47 -10.97 -3.08 9.28
CA ASP A 47 -10.09 -2.55 10.28
C ASP A 47 -8.77 -2.05 9.68
N GLN A 48 -7.94 -1.45 10.54
CA GLN A 48 -6.65 -0.91 10.14
C GLN A 48 -5.73 -2.01 9.55
N ALA A 49 -5.72 -3.22 10.12
CA ALA A 49 -4.85 -4.29 9.67
C ALA A 49 -5.27 -4.83 8.29
N GLU A 50 -6.58 -4.90 8.03
CA GLU A 50 -7.11 -5.27 6.71
C GLU A 50 -6.72 -4.24 5.64
N LEU A 51 -6.77 -2.95 5.97
CA LEU A 51 -6.33 -1.88 5.07
C LEU A 51 -4.83 -1.92 4.78
N GLU A 52 -4.02 -2.07 5.82
CA GLU A 52 -2.57 -2.15 5.70
C GLU A 52 -2.18 -3.30 4.76
N ASN A 53 -2.70 -4.51 5.01
CA ASN A 53 -2.45 -5.66 4.14
C ASN A 53 -2.92 -5.40 2.69
N GLY A 54 -4.11 -4.83 2.51
CA GLY A 54 -4.63 -4.51 1.18
C GLY A 54 -3.76 -3.51 0.40
N PHE A 55 -3.23 -2.48 1.07
CA PHE A 55 -2.29 -1.53 0.47
C PHE A 55 -0.91 -2.12 0.21
N ILE A 56 -0.43 -3.02 1.07
CA ILE A 56 0.82 -3.76 0.85
C ILE A 56 0.70 -4.62 -0.41
N ASP A 57 -0.38 -5.40 -0.55
CA ASP A 57 -0.61 -6.24 -1.72
C ASP A 57 -0.72 -5.40 -3.01
N LEU A 58 -1.41 -4.27 -2.94
CA LEU A 58 -1.53 -3.33 -4.06
C LEU A 58 -0.17 -2.73 -4.44
N ALA A 59 0.62 -2.31 -3.46
CA ALA A 59 1.97 -1.79 -3.68
C ALA A 59 2.86 -2.86 -4.32
N ASP A 60 2.79 -4.12 -3.89
CA ASP A 60 3.54 -5.22 -4.52
C ASP A 60 3.19 -5.40 -5.99
N ALA A 61 1.90 -5.45 -6.32
CA ALA A 61 1.45 -5.62 -7.69
C ALA A 61 1.88 -4.45 -8.59
N LEU A 62 1.74 -3.22 -8.11
CA LEU A 62 2.16 -2.01 -8.84
C LEU A 62 3.68 -1.94 -9.00
N TYR A 63 4.44 -2.32 -7.96
CA TYR A 63 5.90 -2.37 -8.02
C TYR A 63 6.38 -3.41 -9.04
N ARG A 64 5.82 -4.63 -9.00
CA ARG A 64 6.15 -5.69 -9.97
C ARG A 64 5.75 -5.33 -11.40
N ALA A 65 4.70 -4.53 -11.58
CA ALA A 65 4.31 -3.98 -12.87
C ALA A 65 5.24 -2.84 -13.35
N GLY A 66 6.20 -2.39 -12.53
CA GLY A 66 7.07 -1.25 -12.82
C GLY A 66 6.34 0.09 -12.82
N ALA A 67 5.17 0.16 -12.18
CA ALA A 67 4.32 1.34 -12.17
C ALA A 67 4.66 2.32 -11.02
N ILE A 68 5.23 1.80 -9.94
CA ILE A 68 5.72 2.59 -8.80
C ILE A 68 7.12 2.16 -8.38
N GLN A 69 7.82 3.03 -7.65
CA GLN A 69 9.07 2.72 -6.97
C GLN A 69 9.06 3.30 -5.54
N PRO A 70 9.73 2.65 -4.58
CA PRO A 70 9.96 3.24 -3.27
C PRO A 70 11.02 4.35 -3.35
N GLU A 71 10.86 5.40 -2.56
CA GLU A 71 11.81 6.50 -2.36
C GLU A 71 12.27 6.51 -0.88
N PRO A 72 13.18 5.61 -0.47
CA PRO A 72 13.66 5.56 0.90
C PRO A 72 14.45 6.83 1.25
N GLU A 73 14.27 7.34 2.47
CA GLU A 73 14.93 8.55 2.96
C GLU A 73 16.30 8.27 3.60
N ASP A 74 16.51 7.05 4.11
CA ASP A 74 17.72 6.64 4.82
C ASP A 74 18.11 5.17 4.59
N GLU A 75 19.30 4.77 5.07
CA GLU A 75 19.81 3.40 4.97
C GLU A 75 18.92 2.37 5.70
N THR A 76 18.16 2.80 6.70
CA THR A 76 17.23 1.92 7.44
C THR A 76 16.04 1.58 6.56
N GLU A 77 15.44 2.56 5.89
CA GLU A 77 14.38 2.35 4.92
C GLU A 77 14.85 1.54 3.72
N GLU A 78 16.06 1.78 3.22
CA GLU A 78 16.66 0.92 2.19
C GLU A 78 16.75 -0.55 2.65
N ALA A 79 17.17 -0.79 3.90
CA ALA A 79 17.23 -2.14 4.46
C ALA A 79 15.83 -2.77 4.58
N LEU A 80 14.82 -1.99 4.96
CA LEU A 80 13.43 -2.43 5.01
C LEU A 80 12.90 -2.79 3.62
N ILE A 81 13.18 -1.98 2.59
CA ILE A 81 12.82 -2.31 1.20
C ILE A 81 13.50 -3.61 0.76
N ARG A 82 14.77 -3.82 1.09
CA ARG A 82 15.45 -5.11 0.79
C ARG A 82 14.79 -6.29 1.52
N SER A 83 14.40 -6.10 2.78
CA SER A 83 13.68 -7.11 3.56
C SER A 83 12.33 -7.44 2.93
N TYR A 84 11.59 -6.42 2.50
CA TYR A 84 10.34 -6.54 1.77
C TYR A 84 10.51 -7.31 0.45
N LEU A 85 11.45 -6.90 -0.40
CA LEU A 85 11.70 -7.55 -1.70
C LEU A 85 12.19 -8.99 -1.59
N SER A 86 12.85 -9.34 -0.48
CA SER A 86 13.26 -10.73 -0.20
C SER A 86 12.16 -11.59 0.41
N GLY A 87 10.99 -11.02 0.73
CA GLY A 87 9.88 -11.69 1.41
C GLY A 87 10.06 -11.81 2.93
N LYS A 88 11.25 -11.51 3.46
CA LYS A 88 11.58 -11.63 4.89
C LYS A 88 10.72 -10.73 5.77
N LEU A 89 10.31 -9.56 5.27
CA LEU A 89 9.41 -8.66 6.01
C LEU A 89 8.03 -9.31 6.23
N ALA A 90 7.52 -10.03 5.22
CA ALA A 90 6.26 -10.77 5.34
C ALA A 90 6.38 -11.95 6.32
N GLU A 91 7.52 -12.65 6.33
CA GLU A 91 7.80 -13.74 7.27
C GLU A 91 7.82 -13.26 8.73
N ASN A 92 8.36 -12.06 8.97
CA ASN A 92 8.40 -11.43 10.29
C ASN A 92 7.02 -10.87 10.73
N GLY A 93 6.11 -10.68 9.77
CA GLY A 93 4.82 -10.03 9.96
C GLY A 93 4.92 -8.49 9.94
N TYR A 94 3.86 -7.86 9.44
CA TYR A 94 3.77 -6.40 9.34
C TYR A 94 3.34 -5.70 10.65
N GLY A 95 2.94 -6.45 11.68
CA GLY A 95 2.37 -5.92 12.94
C GLY A 95 3.39 -5.50 14.01
N GLY A 96 4.50 -4.86 13.63
CA GLY A 96 5.53 -4.41 14.57
C GLY A 96 6.31 -3.22 14.04
N THR A 97 7.30 -2.73 14.80
CA THR A 97 8.02 -1.48 14.49
C THR A 97 8.63 -1.43 13.10
N GLU A 98 9.12 -2.56 12.57
CA GLU A 98 9.64 -2.64 11.20
C GLU A 98 8.53 -2.52 10.15
N GLY A 99 7.37 -3.13 10.41
CA GLY A 99 6.20 -3.04 9.53
C GLY A 99 5.58 -1.64 9.56
N ASP A 100 5.42 -1.05 10.74
CA ASP A 100 4.98 0.34 10.91
C ASP A 100 5.89 1.28 10.12
N ARG A 101 7.21 1.11 10.23
CA ARG A 101 8.18 1.94 9.51
C ARG A 101 8.19 1.67 8.01
N PHE A 102 7.94 0.44 7.58
CA PHE A 102 7.78 0.11 6.17
C PHE A 102 6.56 0.82 5.55
N LEU A 103 5.44 0.88 6.29
CA LEU A 103 4.23 1.57 5.83
C LEU A 103 4.45 3.07 5.63
N GLU A 104 5.41 3.67 6.33
CA GLU A 104 5.78 5.09 6.18
C GLU A 104 6.67 5.38 4.97
N ILE A 105 7.27 4.35 4.34
CA ILE A 105 8.11 4.55 3.16
C ILE A 105 7.26 5.12 2.02
N ARG A 106 7.77 6.18 1.41
CA ARG A 106 7.09 6.86 0.32
C ARG A 106 7.26 6.10 -0.99
N TRP A 107 6.17 5.94 -1.73
CA TRP A 107 6.15 5.34 -3.05
C TRP A 107 5.80 6.40 -4.08
N ARG A 108 6.47 6.37 -5.22
CA ARG A 108 6.26 7.31 -6.32
C ARG A 108 5.83 6.58 -7.59
N ALA A 109 4.88 7.16 -8.32
CA ALA A 109 4.51 6.70 -9.65
C ALA A 109 5.63 6.94 -10.67
N LEU A 110 5.86 5.93 -11.50
CA LEU A 110 6.76 5.97 -12.65
C LEU A 110 6.00 6.22 -13.96
N THR A 111 4.67 6.18 -13.92
CA THR A 111 3.79 6.34 -15.07
C THR A 111 2.71 7.37 -14.77
N ASP A 112 2.28 8.13 -15.79
CA ASP A 112 1.19 9.12 -15.65
C ASP A 112 -0.16 8.51 -15.27
N SER A 113 -0.33 7.20 -15.45
CA SER A 113 -1.54 6.46 -15.08
C SER A 113 -1.18 5.06 -14.60
N LEU A 114 -1.43 4.81 -13.33
CA LEU A 114 -1.20 3.50 -12.73
C LEU A 114 -2.27 2.49 -13.20
N PRO A 115 -1.89 1.22 -13.41
CA PRO A 115 -2.84 0.19 -13.76
C PRO A 115 -3.84 -0.02 -12.62
N VAL A 116 -5.12 -0.12 -12.95
CA VAL A 116 -6.15 -0.49 -11.98
C VAL A 116 -6.02 -1.99 -11.72
N ILE A 117 -5.63 -2.37 -10.50
CA ILE A 117 -5.50 -3.77 -10.10
C ILE A 117 -6.85 -4.24 -9.54
N VAL A 118 -7.52 -5.11 -10.29
CA VAL A 118 -8.87 -5.61 -9.97
C VAL A 118 -8.89 -7.02 -9.39
N ASN A 119 -7.79 -7.77 -9.50
CA ASN A 119 -7.63 -9.12 -8.95
C ASN A 119 -6.20 -9.27 -8.41
N LEU A 120 -6.07 -9.56 -7.12
CA LEU A 120 -4.83 -9.99 -6.45
C LEU A 120 -4.97 -11.47 -6.07
#